data_AF-A0A410MEL5-F1
#
_entry.id   AF-A0A410MEL5-F1
#
_cell.length_a   1.000
_cell.length_b   1.000
_cell.length_c   1.000
_cell.angle_alpha   90.00
_cell.angle_beta   90.00
_cell.angle_gamma   90.00
#
_symmetry.space_group_name_H-M   'P 1'
#
loop_
_entity.id
_entity.type
_entity.pdbx_description
1 polymer ?
#
loop_
_entity_poly.entity_id
_entity_poly.type
_entity_poly.pdbx_seq_one_letter_code
_entity_poly.pdbx_strand_id
1 'polypeptide(L)'
;MGLPKRIAYQDQRYPYIVLAPIGKKNKQIRSIGHKFERGLLSRLNDAIVDQIKDKALDVSAIRPYLGLSGRAVLPVSLQKEETIHPHLLRPELFLWGSLSEEHGLPLKKELLYETDFTQLSSEQLGKHVGEVLEDYLFLSHISEHEREYWLQKISKAFHAHPIVKLFHEKRKVIDAVEGMNQSSLISVLNYPEDIAYWRHRVEIVMRPFRSLPEQWLRGRESSCSHQKILEFDSEHRSICCYCESCDFCLFYHVDEDEVSFMEEYDVERAEKRMVTIEKQFNEIARKNQRLLEQLVQLKALKKQLSSARKTLEESLEVIHQIERYQRKEENLKLYPLLYMYDKMSRTQIPDQSSKSELLWLSRVVMDDVRMFKELREWKKVVPEHVYPITRHVLEELKSKLEEVRYGDDDIIITVKGRPLTYAYTQQILDLIYYYGSDYPAHTLVQMLAGKATNKLRTLHLHETRWFGLLSNWPEKHIQKLFNQLEKQGWLMKQQRGYSISDYAEEVM
;
A
#
# COMPACT_ATOMS: atom_id res chain seq x y z
N MET A 1 25.82 12.49 24.51
CA MET A 1 25.00 13.55 23.89
C MET A 1 25.58 14.90 24.30
N GLY A 2 25.21 15.99 23.63
CA GLY A 2 25.81 17.30 23.88
C GLY A 2 27.11 17.58 23.11
N LEU A 3 27.81 18.65 23.51
CA LEU A 3 29.04 19.09 22.88
C LEU A 3 30.23 18.16 23.19
N PRO A 4 31.02 17.76 22.17
CA PRO A 4 32.23 17.00 22.42
C PRO A 4 33.27 17.83 23.17
N LYS A 5 33.76 17.31 24.30
CA LYS A 5 34.73 18.01 25.17
C LYS A 5 36.01 18.43 24.45
N ARG A 6 36.44 17.68 23.42
CA ARG A 6 37.65 17.97 22.63
C ARG A 6 37.55 19.22 21.75
N ILE A 7 36.34 19.63 21.39
CA ILE A 7 36.11 20.77 20.49
C ILE A 7 35.50 21.98 21.21
N ALA A 8 35.04 21.80 22.45
CA ALA A 8 34.51 22.85 23.29
C ALA A 8 35.64 23.64 23.97
N TYR A 9 35.65 24.96 23.79
CA TYR A 9 36.58 25.89 24.43
C TYR A 9 35.80 26.91 25.25
N GLN A 10 36.15 27.07 26.53
CA GLN A 10 35.54 28.05 27.42
C GLN A 10 36.54 29.17 27.72
N ASP A 11 36.16 30.41 27.40
CA ASP A 11 36.94 31.60 27.74
C ASP A 11 36.42 32.20 29.05
N GLN A 12 37.29 32.38 30.05
CA GLN A 12 36.90 32.89 31.37
C GLN A 12 36.26 34.28 31.32
N ARG A 13 36.52 35.07 30.27
CA ARG A 13 35.94 36.40 30.08
C ARG A 13 34.46 36.36 29.71
N TYR A 14 33.98 35.24 29.13
CA TYR A 14 32.61 35.07 28.65
C TYR A 14 32.01 33.78 29.25
N PRO A 15 31.76 33.76 30.57
CA PRO A 15 31.48 32.53 31.32
C PRO A 15 30.19 31.80 30.91
N TYR A 16 29.26 32.46 30.22
CA TYR A 16 28.00 31.86 29.77
C TYR A 16 28.07 31.30 28.34
N ILE A 17 29.19 31.48 27.65
CA ILE A 17 29.39 31.05 26.27
C ILE A 17 30.41 29.91 26.23
N VAL A 18 30.14 28.90 25.40
CA VAL A 18 31.14 27.91 24.99
C VAL A 18 31.40 28.05 23.50
N LEU A 19 32.66 28.05 23.10
CA LEU A 19 33.06 28.18 21.71
C LEU A 19 33.30 26.80 21.11
N ALA A 20 32.79 26.59 19.90
CA ALA A 20 32.97 25.34 19.17
C ALA A 20 33.22 25.59 17.68
N PRO A 21 34.17 24.88 17.05
CA PRO A 21 34.41 25.03 15.62
C PRO A 21 33.24 24.45 14.82
N ILE A 22 32.87 25.09 13.70
CA ILE A 22 31.84 24.61 12.76
C ILE A 22 32.45 24.21 11.40
N GLY A 23 31.94 23.13 10.80
CA GLY A 23 32.35 22.60 9.50
C GLY A 23 33.40 21.49 9.53
N LYS A 24 33.97 21.14 8.37
CA LYS A 24 34.80 19.94 8.16
C LYS A 24 36.13 19.88 8.93
N LYS A 25 36.59 20.96 9.55
CA LYS A 25 37.91 21.02 10.22
C LYS A 25 37.73 21.24 11.72
N ASN A 26 38.32 20.36 12.52
CA ASN A 26 38.54 20.59 13.94
C ASN A 26 39.86 21.36 14.12
N LYS A 27 39.79 22.71 14.13
CA LYS A 27 40.90 23.54 14.61
C LYS A 27 40.71 23.71 16.11
N GLN A 28 41.70 23.29 16.90
CA GLN A 28 41.75 23.65 18.31
C GLN A 28 41.77 25.17 18.46
N ILE A 29 40.78 25.70 19.18
CA ILE A 29 40.66 27.13 19.47
C ILE A 29 41.69 27.45 20.56
N ARG A 30 42.74 28.22 20.21
CA ARG A 30 43.81 28.59 21.16
C ARG A 30 43.60 29.96 21.79
N SER A 31 43.00 30.89 21.05
CA SER A 31 42.69 32.25 21.51
C SER A 31 41.71 32.93 20.57
N ILE A 32 41.08 34.02 21.03
CA ILE A 32 40.19 34.87 20.21
C ILE A 32 40.92 36.21 20.00
N GLY A 33 41.51 36.39 18.82
CA GLY A 33 42.45 37.50 18.58
C GLY A 33 41.79 38.85 18.32
N HIS A 34 40.70 38.88 17.56
CA HIS A 34 40.18 40.12 16.97
C HIS A 34 39.28 40.94 17.93
N LYS A 35 39.42 42.28 17.89
CA LYS A 35 38.66 43.21 18.75
C LYS A 35 37.15 43.16 18.48
N PHE A 36 36.77 42.97 17.21
CA PHE A 36 35.38 42.86 16.79
C PHE A 36 34.70 41.61 17.38
N GLU A 37 35.32 40.43 17.24
CA GLU A 37 34.82 39.17 17.78
C GLU A 37 34.67 39.21 19.31
N ARG A 38 35.64 39.80 20.01
CA ARG A 38 35.55 40.04 21.46
C ARG A 38 34.36 40.94 21.84
N GLY A 39 34.03 41.92 21.00
CA GLY A 39 32.87 42.77 21.17
C GLY A 39 31.56 41.99 21.01
N LEU A 40 31.47 41.13 19.99
CA LEU A 40 30.29 40.27 19.77
C LEU A 40 30.06 39.30 20.94
N LEU A 41 31.11 38.65 21.44
CA LEU A 41 31.01 37.74 22.58
C LEU A 41 30.61 38.45 23.88
N SER A 42 31.12 39.67 24.10
CA SER A 42 30.68 40.49 25.24
C SER A 42 29.19 40.77 25.13
N ARG A 43 28.73 41.26 23.97
CA ARG A 43 27.31 41.58 23.74
C ARG A 43 26.40 40.37 23.95
N LEU A 44 26.78 39.19 23.44
CA LEU A 44 26.04 37.95 23.66
C LEU A 44 26.04 37.54 25.13
N ASN A 45 27.20 37.58 25.80
CA ASN A 45 27.32 37.18 27.20
C ASN A 45 26.49 38.11 28.10
N ASP A 46 26.52 39.41 27.86
CA ASP A 46 25.73 40.40 28.60
C ASP A 46 24.23 40.18 28.38
N ALA A 47 23.81 39.95 27.12
CA ALA A 47 22.42 39.61 26.82
C ALA A 47 21.94 38.33 27.54
N ILE A 48 22.78 37.29 27.62
CA ILE A 48 22.47 36.07 28.37
C ILE A 48 22.34 36.37 29.87
N VAL A 49 23.25 37.17 30.43
CA VAL A 49 23.21 37.57 31.85
C VAL A 49 21.92 38.32 32.17
N ASP A 50 21.53 39.25 31.29
CA ASP A 50 20.30 40.02 31.45
C ASP A 50 19.07 39.11 31.37
N GLN A 51 18.99 38.19 30.39
CA GLN A 51 17.89 37.22 30.33
C GLN A 51 17.80 36.34 31.58
N ILE A 52 18.92 35.84 32.10
CA ILE A 52 18.94 35.02 33.32
C ILE A 52 18.45 35.81 34.54
N LYS A 53 18.86 37.08 34.68
CA LYS A 53 18.49 37.92 35.83
C LYS A 53 17.08 38.47 35.74
N ASP A 54 16.71 39.02 34.58
CA ASP A 54 15.48 39.78 34.39
C ASP A 54 14.26 38.86 34.24
N LYS A 55 14.42 37.70 33.58
CA LYS A 55 13.35 36.69 33.44
C LYS A 55 13.40 35.57 34.48
N ALA A 56 14.38 35.58 35.39
CA ALA A 56 14.62 34.51 36.37
C ALA A 56 14.68 33.10 35.74
N LEU A 57 15.23 32.99 34.52
CA LEU A 57 15.37 31.73 33.79
C LEU A 57 16.31 30.77 34.52
N ASP A 58 15.82 29.60 34.93
CA ASP A 58 16.64 28.53 35.50
C ASP A 58 17.36 27.74 34.40
N VAL A 59 18.52 28.26 33.99
CA VAL A 59 19.37 27.66 32.94
C VAL A 59 20.24 26.51 33.46
N SER A 60 20.00 25.99 34.66
CA SER A 60 20.83 24.93 35.25
C SER A 60 20.77 23.62 34.46
N ALA A 61 19.60 23.28 33.90
CA ALA A 61 19.36 22.07 33.11
C ALA A 61 20.06 22.08 31.73
N ILE A 62 20.38 23.25 31.17
CA ILE A 62 21.06 23.36 29.87
C ILE A 62 22.48 22.80 29.92
N ARG A 63 23.16 22.91 31.06
CA ARG A 63 24.57 22.49 31.23
C ARG A 63 24.77 20.97 31.08
N PRO A 64 24.04 20.11 31.80
CA PRO A 64 24.16 18.67 31.61
C PRO A 64 23.71 18.25 30.20
N TYR A 65 22.70 18.89 29.63
CA TYR A 65 22.25 18.65 28.25
C TYR A 65 23.38 18.86 27.23
N LEU A 66 24.14 19.95 27.36
CA LEU A 66 25.29 20.24 26.50
C LEU A 66 26.57 19.49 26.91
N GLY A 67 26.56 18.74 28.01
CA GLY A 67 27.74 18.03 28.50
C GLY A 67 28.87 18.94 29.02
N LEU A 68 28.52 20.16 29.45
CA LEU A 68 29.47 21.20 29.84
C LEU A 68 29.69 21.24 31.36
N SER A 69 30.92 21.56 31.76
CA SER A 69 31.26 21.94 33.14
C SER A 69 31.26 23.47 33.28
N GLY A 70 30.82 24.02 34.40
CA GLY A 70 30.87 25.47 34.68
C GLY A 70 29.54 26.19 34.48
N ARG A 71 29.60 27.43 33.97
CA ARG A 71 28.43 28.32 33.81
C ARG A 71 27.94 28.48 32.37
N ALA A 72 28.63 27.89 31.40
CA ALA A 72 28.30 28.03 29.98
C ALA A 72 26.94 27.41 29.65
N VAL A 73 26.12 28.13 28.90
CA VAL A 73 24.75 27.73 28.51
C VAL A 73 24.50 27.87 27.02
N LEU A 74 25.30 28.68 26.30
CA LEU A 74 25.11 28.88 24.86
C LEU A 74 26.37 28.48 24.07
N PRO A 75 26.25 27.52 23.14
CA PRO A 75 27.27 27.24 22.14
C PRO A 75 27.33 28.32 21.06
N VAL A 76 28.51 28.90 20.86
CA VAL A 76 28.78 29.87 19.79
C VAL A 76 29.79 29.28 18.81
N SER A 77 29.42 29.29 17.54
CA SER A 77 30.21 28.64 16.48
C SER A 77 31.34 29.54 15.96
N LEU A 78 32.52 28.95 15.73
CA LEU A 78 33.67 29.61 15.11
C LEU A 78 33.99 29.01 13.73
N GLN A 79 34.24 29.87 12.75
CA GLN A 79 34.66 29.49 11.40
C GLN A 79 36.20 29.34 11.32
N LYS A 80 36.70 28.92 10.14
CA LYS A 80 38.12 28.55 9.91
C LYS A 80 39.14 29.67 10.21
N GLU A 81 38.69 30.92 10.18
CA GLU A 81 39.47 32.16 10.35
C GLU A 81 39.37 32.72 11.77
N GLU A 82 38.87 31.94 12.73
CA GLU A 82 38.61 32.40 14.11
C GLU A 82 37.56 33.53 14.18
N THR A 83 36.74 33.66 13.13
CA THR A 83 35.58 34.54 13.06
C THR A 83 34.35 33.83 13.62
N ILE A 84 33.49 34.57 14.32
CA ILE A 84 32.25 34.02 14.85
C ILE A 84 31.25 33.83 13.70
N HIS A 85 30.58 32.67 13.69
CA HIS A 85 29.50 32.42 12.77
C HIS A 85 28.30 33.32 13.14
N PRO A 86 27.69 34.05 12.17
CA PRO A 86 26.67 35.05 12.47
C PRO A 86 25.32 34.52 12.97
N HIS A 87 25.10 33.21 12.84
CA HIS A 87 23.85 32.55 13.26
C HIS A 87 24.12 31.61 14.43
N LEU A 88 23.23 31.63 15.42
CA LEU A 88 23.26 30.73 16.58
C LEU A 88 22.83 29.32 16.20
N LEU A 89 23.25 28.33 16.99
CA LEU A 89 22.92 26.92 16.78
C LEU A 89 21.59 26.57 17.44
N ARG A 90 20.74 25.85 16.71
CA ARG A 90 19.52 25.26 17.24
C ARG A 90 19.84 24.10 18.19
N PRO A 91 19.14 23.97 19.33
CA PRO A 91 19.44 22.94 20.33
C PRO A 91 19.26 21.51 19.80
N GLU A 92 18.37 21.28 18.84
CA GLU A 92 18.09 19.99 18.17
C GLU A 92 19.35 19.27 17.69
N LEU A 93 20.40 20.02 17.34
CA LEU A 93 21.71 19.47 16.98
C LEU A 93 22.29 18.53 18.06
N PHE A 94 21.99 18.80 19.32
CA PHE A 94 22.52 18.07 20.49
C PHE A 94 21.57 16.98 21.00
N LEU A 95 20.36 16.89 20.45
CA LEU A 95 19.30 15.99 20.90
C LEU A 95 19.48 14.59 20.32
N TRP A 96 19.52 13.57 21.19
CA TRP A 96 19.56 12.12 20.87
C TRP A 96 20.68 11.64 19.92
N GLY A 97 21.58 12.52 19.48
CA GLY A 97 22.69 12.23 18.59
C GLY A 97 24.05 12.33 19.27
N SER A 98 25.03 11.61 18.73
CA SER A 98 26.45 11.80 19.05
C SER A 98 27.12 12.65 17.97
N LEU A 99 27.82 13.71 18.39
CA LEU A 99 28.62 14.55 17.50
C LEU A 99 30.05 13.99 17.38
N SER A 100 30.67 14.17 16.22
CA SER A 100 32.06 13.74 15.99
C SER A 100 33.03 14.55 16.85
N GLU A 101 34.01 13.87 17.45
CA GLU A 101 35.13 14.54 18.13
C GLU A 101 36.23 15.01 17.15
N GLU A 102 36.23 14.49 15.93
CA GLU A 102 37.29 14.69 14.93
C GLU A 102 36.99 15.86 13.97
N HIS A 103 35.72 16.21 13.82
CA HIS A 103 35.26 17.29 12.96
C HIS A 103 34.63 18.42 13.79
N GLY A 104 34.49 19.60 13.18
CA GLY A 104 33.67 20.66 13.77
C GLY A 104 32.18 20.30 13.69
N LEU A 105 31.36 21.10 14.35
CA LEU A 105 29.90 20.97 14.33
C LEU A 105 29.37 21.00 12.88
N PRO A 106 28.32 20.23 12.56
CA PRO A 106 27.80 20.17 11.19
C PRO A 106 27.21 21.52 10.77
N LEU A 107 27.63 22.01 9.59
CA LEU A 107 27.12 23.25 9.00
C LEU A 107 25.88 22.95 8.14
N LYS A 108 24.75 22.65 8.81
CA LYS A 108 23.46 22.46 8.15
C LYS A 108 22.54 23.62 8.45
N LYS A 109 21.89 24.17 7.42
CA LYS A 109 20.98 25.33 7.56
C LYS A 109 19.82 25.05 8.53
N GLU A 110 19.27 23.85 8.50
CA GLU A 110 18.19 23.37 9.39
C GLU A 110 18.55 23.37 10.89
N LEU A 111 19.85 23.42 11.24
CA LEU A 111 20.35 23.43 12.62
C LEU A 111 20.86 24.81 13.07
N LEU A 112 20.55 25.85 12.30
CA LEU A 112 20.92 27.23 12.57
C LEU A 112 19.65 28.08 12.64
N TYR A 113 19.62 29.07 13.52
CA TYR A 113 18.60 30.10 13.45
C TYR A 113 18.82 30.96 12.20
N GLU A 114 17.74 31.45 11.60
CA GLU A 114 17.83 32.29 10.39
C GLU A 114 18.29 33.73 10.70
N THR A 115 18.18 34.15 11.96
CA THR A 115 18.55 35.50 12.41
C THR A 115 20.07 35.68 12.52
N ASP A 116 20.61 36.66 11.79
CA ASP A 116 22.00 37.11 11.96
C ASP A 116 22.12 38.00 13.20
N PHE A 117 22.66 37.46 14.30
CA PHE A 117 22.73 38.18 15.56
C PHE A 117 23.75 39.32 15.55
N THR A 118 24.69 39.35 14.60
CA THR A 118 25.77 40.36 14.55
C THR A 118 25.25 41.74 14.19
N GLN A 119 24.09 41.80 13.51
CA GLN A 119 23.46 43.02 13.02
C GLN A 119 22.34 43.54 13.92
N LEU A 120 21.92 42.77 14.92
CA LEU A 120 20.81 43.13 15.81
C LEU A 120 21.17 44.32 16.72
N SER A 121 20.17 45.14 17.04
CA SER A 121 20.28 46.10 18.15
C SER A 121 20.35 45.39 19.51
N SER A 122 20.71 46.07 20.59
CA SER A 122 20.76 45.45 21.92
C SER A 122 19.40 44.87 22.36
N GLU A 123 18.29 45.56 22.07
CA GLU A 123 16.96 45.08 22.42
C GLU A 123 16.56 43.85 21.58
N GLN A 124 16.82 43.89 20.27
CA GLN A 124 16.55 42.76 19.38
C GLN A 124 17.39 41.54 19.74
N LEU A 125 18.67 41.75 20.09
CA LEU A 125 19.56 40.70 20.55
C LEU A 125 19.04 40.08 21.86
N GLY A 126 18.58 40.89 22.81
CA GLY A 126 17.99 40.40 24.05
C GLY A 126 16.78 39.49 23.82
N LYS A 127 15.83 39.92 22.95
CA LYS A 127 14.66 39.11 22.59
C LYS A 127 15.07 37.79 21.93
N HIS A 128 15.93 37.85 20.92
CA HIS A 128 16.40 36.66 20.21
C HIS A 128 17.16 35.68 21.13
N VAL A 129 18.05 36.18 22.00
CA VAL A 129 18.74 35.34 22.98
C VAL A 129 17.75 34.73 23.98
N GLY A 130 16.71 35.46 24.36
CA GLY A 130 15.62 34.93 25.19
C GLY A 130 14.94 33.72 24.57
N GLU A 131 14.51 33.82 23.31
CA GLU A 131 13.90 32.72 22.54
C GLU A 131 14.85 31.51 22.45
N VAL A 132 16.12 31.76 22.11
CA VAL A 132 17.14 30.69 22.02
C VAL A 132 17.33 29.99 23.37
N LEU A 133 17.39 30.73 24.48
CA LEU A 133 17.56 30.11 25.80
C LEU A 133 16.33 29.31 26.22
N GLU A 134 15.12 29.76 25.87
CA GLU A 134 13.87 29.03 26.10
C GLU A 134 13.85 27.71 25.30
N ASP A 135 14.28 27.71 24.04
CA ASP A 135 14.46 26.49 23.23
C ASP A 135 15.44 25.51 23.88
N TYR A 136 16.63 25.99 24.27
CA TYR A 136 17.63 25.15 24.92
C TYR A 136 17.14 24.57 26.24
N LEU A 137 16.37 25.36 27.01
CA LEU A 137 15.79 24.90 28.25
C LEU A 137 14.72 23.81 27.99
N PHE A 138 13.81 24.04 27.06
CA PHE A 138 12.78 23.06 26.69
C PHE A 138 13.43 21.74 26.22
N LEU A 139 14.39 21.82 25.30
CA LEU A 139 15.04 20.62 24.76
C LEU A 139 15.95 19.93 25.79
N SER A 140 16.46 20.65 26.80
CA SER A 140 17.18 20.03 27.91
C SER A 140 16.28 19.07 28.69
N HIS A 141 15.02 19.43 28.93
CA HIS A 141 14.03 18.54 29.57
C HIS A 141 13.63 17.38 28.64
N ILE A 142 13.41 17.65 27.35
CA ILE A 142 13.12 16.58 26.37
C ILE A 142 14.26 15.55 26.32
N SER A 143 15.51 15.99 26.49
CA SER A 143 16.69 15.13 26.42
C SER A 143 16.85 14.13 27.57
N GLU A 144 16.11 14.32 28.67
CA GLU A 144 16.14 13.40 29.83
C GLU A 144 15.62 12.00 29.46
N HIS A 145 14.83 11.92 28.39
CA HIS A 145 14.31 10.68 27.84
C HIS A 145 14.75 10.47 26.39
N GLU A 146 14.84 9.21 25.98
CA GLU A 146 15.18 8.85 24.60
C GLU A 146 14.02 9.16 23.64
N ARG A 147 14.34 9.30 22.35
CA ARG A 147 13.36 9.54 21.28
C ARG A 147 12.18 8.57 21.31
N GLU A 148 12.44 7.29 21.57
CA GLU A 148 11.40 6.25 21.57
C GLU A 148 10.40 6.41 22.72
N TYR A 149 10.85 6.91 23.88
CA TYR A 149 9.96 7.23 25.00
C TYR A 149 8.92 8.27 24.59
N TRP A 150 9.35 9.35 23.92
CA TRP A 150 8.45 10.40 23.45
C TRP A 150 7.49 9.89 22.37
N LEU A 151 7.95 9.06 21.43
CA LEU A 151 7.07 8.45 20.44
C LEU A 151 5.99 7.57 21.08
N GLN A 152 6.33 6.82 22.13
CA GLN A 152 5.36 6.02 22.88
C GLN A 152 4.36 6.90 23.63
N LYS A 153 4.83 7.99 24.26
CA LYS A 153 3.97 8.97 24.94
C LYS A 153 2.97 9.62 23.97
N ILE A 154 3.47 10.13 22.84
CA ILE A 154 2.67 10.67 21.74
C ILE A 154 1.64 9.65 21.26
N SER A 155 2.05 8.40 21.06
CA SER A 155 1.14 7.35 20.59
C SER A 155 0.04 7.04 21.61
N LYS A 156 0.37 7.00 22.91
CA LYS A 156 -0.63 6.78 23.96
C LYS A 156 -1.63 7.93 24.03
N ALA A 157 -1.15 9.17 23.97
CA ALA A 157 -2.00 10.35 23.95
C ALA A 157 -2.90 10.39 22.70
N PHE A 158 -2.38 10.00 21.52
CA PHE A 158 -3.19 9.80 20.31
C PHE A 158 -4.34 8.82 20.51
N HIS A 159 -4.08 7.64 21.07
CA HIS A 159 -5.14 6.64 21.35
C HIS A 159 -6.09 7.08 22.47
N ALA A 160 -5.64 7.97 23.36
CA ALA A 160 -6.47 8.57 24.38
C ALA A 160 -7.38 9.69 23.84
N HIS A 161 -7.09 10.23 22.66
CA HIS A 161 -7.82 11.35 22.08
C HIS A 161 -9.30 11.01 21.85
N PRO A 162 -10.25 11.90 22.21
CA PRO A 162 -11.68 11.63 22.10
C PRO A 162 -12.16 11.20 20.71
N ILE A 163 -11.68 11.82 19.63
CA ILE A 163 -12.08 11.44 18.26
C ILE A 163 -11.60 10.03 17.87
N VAL A 164 -10.42 9.62 18.35
CA VAL A 164 -9.84 8.30 18.10
C VAL A 164 -10.61 7.24 18.89
N LYS A 165 -10.96 7.52 20.15
CA LYS A 165 -11.88 6.70 20.93
C LYS A 165 -13.22 6.51 20.23
N LEU A 166 -13.84 7.60 19.75
CA LEU A 166 -15.08 7.55 19.00
C LEU A 166 -14.95 6.71 17.72
N PHE A 167 -13.83 6.83 17.00
CA PHE A 167 -13.55 5.98 15.83
C PHE A 167 -13.60 4.50 16.21
N HIS A 168 -12.91 4.09 17.28
CA HIS A 168 -12.89 2.70 17.71
C HIS A 168 -14.27 2.20 18.17
N GLU A 169 -15.02 3.02 18.88
CA GLU A 169 -16.39 2.71 19.31
C GLU A 169 -17.35 2.53 18.13
N LYS A 170 -17.25 3.41 17.12
CA LYS A 170 -18.13 3.42 15.94
C LYS A 170 -17.53 2.69 14.73
N ARG A 171 -16.39 2.01 14.86
CA ARG A 171 -15.63 1.40 13.76
C ARG A 171 -16.51 0.57 12.82
N LYS A 172 -17.36 -0.30 13.39
CA LYS A 172 -18.28 -1.13 12.61
C LYS A 172 -19.22 -0.32 11.72
N VAL A 173 -19.70 0.83 12.21
CA VAL A 173 -20.60 1.72 11.47
C VAL A 173 -19.81 2.50 10.43
N ILE A 174 -18.65 3.04 10.78
CA ILE A 174 -17.73 3.74 9.87
C ILE A 174 -17.36 2.85 8.68
N ASP A 175 -16.88 1.63 8.95
CA ASP A 175 -16.52 0.64 7.91
C ASP A 175 -17.74 0.29 7.05
N ALA A 176 -18.93 0.17 7.65
CA ALA A 176 -20.16 -0.12 6.92
C ALA A 176 -20.64 1.04 6.04
N VAL A 177 -20.47 2.29 6.49
CA VAL A 177 -20.75 3.48 5.67
C VAL A 177 -19.83 3.51 4.45
N GLU A 178 -18.52 3.30 4.63
CA GLU A 178 -17.57 3.26 3.52
C GLU A 178 -17.87 2.11 2.56
N GLY A 179 -18.08 0.90 3.09
CA GLY A 179 -18.40 -0.28 2.30
C GLY A 179 -19.69 -0.10 1.51
N MET A 180 -20.75 0.46 2.13
CA MET A 180 -21.98 0.74 1.39
C MET A 180 -21.80 1.83 0.34
N ASN A 181 -21.08 2.92 0.65
CA ASN A 181 -20.90 4.01 -0.29
C ASN A 181 -20.31 3.55 -1.64
N GLN A 182 -19.43 2.54 -1.58
CA GLN A 182 -18.79 1.90 -2.74
C GLN A 182 -19.56 0.69 -3.30
N SER A 183 -20.61 0.22 -2.61
CA SER A 183 -21.35 -0.98 -2.99
C SER A 183 -22.18 -0.78 -4.26
N SER A 184 -22.19 -1.81 -5.11
CA SER A 184 -23.05 -1.90 -6.30
C SER A 184 -24.54 -1.88 -5.94
N LEU A 185 -24.91 -2.33 -4.74
CA LEU A 185 -26.29 -2.36 -4.27
C LEU A 185 -26.96 -0.97 -4.22
N ILE A 186 -26.17 0.10 -4.06
CA ILE A 186 -26.73 1.46 -4.05
C ILE A 186 -27.47 1.76 -5.36
N SER A 187 -27.00 1.22 -6.49
CA SER A 187 -27.63 1.43 -7.80
C SER A 187 -29.03 0.78 -7.93
N VAL A 188 -29.38 -0.12 -7.03
CA VAL A 188 -30.63 -0.89 -7.03
C VAL A 188 -31.65 -0.32 -6.05
N LEU A 189 -31.22 0.52 -5.11
CA LEU A 189 -32.12 1.16 -4.15
C LEU A 189 -33.03 2.16 -4.87
N ASN A 190 -34.32 2.09 -4.57
CA ASN A 190 -35.28 3.10 -5.01
C ASN A 190 -34.98 4.44 -4.33
N TYR A 191 -35.45 5.53 -4.95
CA TYR A 191 -35.25 6.92 -4.52
C TYR A 191 -33.80 7.40 -4.67
N PRO A 192 -33.34 7.62 -5.93
CA PRO A 192 -31.97 8.05 -6.19
C PRO A 192 -31.62 9.39 -5.54
N GLU A 193 -32.61 10.26 -5.30
CA GLU A 193 -32.44 11.53 -4.59
C GLU A 193 -32.08 11.33 -3.11
N ASP A 194 -32.80 10.44 -2.41
CA ASP A 194 -32.52 10.09 -0.99
C ASP A 194 -31.09 9.51 -0.87
N ILE A 195 -30.68 8.70 -1.84
CA ILE A 195 -29.34 8.11 -1.92
C ILE A 195 -28.27 9.16 -2.20
N ALA A 196 -28.49 10.04 -3.18
CA ALA A 196 -27.55 11.10 -3.52
C ALA A 196 -27.36 12.04 -2.34
N TYR A 197 -28.45 12.40 -1.66
CA TYR A 197 -28.41 13.19 -0.43
C TYR A 197 -27.64 12.48 0.68
N TRP A 198 -27.87 11.18 0.89
CA TRP A 198 -27.12 10.39 1.86
C TRP A 198 -25.62 10.37 1.55
N ARG A 199 -25.23 10.12 0.29
CA ARG A 199 -23.82 10.12 -0.16
C ARG A 199 -23.13 11.47 0.07
N HIS A 200 -23.79 12.56 -0.31
CA HIS A 200 -23.27 13.90 -0.05
C HIS A 200 -23.04 14.15 1.45
N ARG A 201 -23.97 13.70 2.30
CA ARG A 201 -23.76 13.80 3.75
C ARG A 201 -22.64 12.90 4.26
N VAL A 202 -22.47 11.70 3.71
CA VAL A 202 -21.36 10.79 4.07
C VAL A 202 -20.01 11.48 3.89
N GLU A 203 -19.80 12.23 2.81
CA GLU A 203 -18.55 12.98 2.60
C GLU A 203 -18.23 13.96 3.74
N ILE A 204 -19.25 14.62 4.27
CA ILE A 204 -19.10 15.58 5.37
C ILE A 204 -18.94 14.86 6.71
N VAL A 205 -19.73 13.81 6.95
CA VAL A 205 -19.77 13.10 8.23
C VAL A 205 -18.52 12.24 8.43
N MET A 206 -17.95 11.69 7.36
CA MET A 206 -16.77 10.82 7.43
C MET A 206 -15.45 11.59 7.49
N ARG A 207 -15.43 12.89 7.21
CA ARG A 207 -14.20 13.71 7.20
C ARG A 207 -13.33 13.57 8.46
N PRO A 208 -13.88 13.64 9.70
CA PRO A 208 -13.08 13.50 10.92
C PRO A 208 -12.43 12.13 11.08
N PHE A 209 -12.98 11.10 10.45
CA PHE A 209 -12.48 9.72 10.54
C PHE A 209 -11.53 9.40 9.39
N ARG A 210 -11.73 10.01 8.21
CA ARG A 210 -10.85 9.88 7.04
C ARG A 210 -9.55 10.67 7.17
N SER A 211 -9.52 11.71 8.01
CA SER A 211 -8.29 12.44 8.33
C SER A 211 -7.32 11.64 9.21
N LEU A 212 -7.80 10.59 9.87
CA LEU A 212 -6.99 9.72 10.72
C LEU A 212 -6.36 8.60 9.88
N PRO A 213 -5.03 8.43 9.90
CA PRO A 213 -4.36 7.42 9.09
C PRO A 213 -4.65 6.00 9.61
N GLU A 214 -5.06 5.11 8.71
CA GLU A 214 -5.47 3.74 9.05
C GLU A 214 -4.38 2.97 9.83
N GLN A 215 -3.11 3.19 9.48
CA GLN A 215 -2.00 2.51 10.16
C GLN A 215 -1.86 2.87 11.63
N TRP A 216 -2.20 4.11 12.01
CA TRP A 216 -2.22 4.51 13.42
C TRP A 216 -3.41 3.90 14.16
N LEU A 217 -4.51 3.63 13.47
CA LEU A 217 -5.75 3.07 14.03
C LEU A 217 -5.73 1.52 14.13
N ARG A 218 -4.72 0.84 13.57
CA ARG A 218 -4.62 -0.63 13.61
C ARG A 218 -4.11 -1.17 14.95
N GLY A 219 -3.32 -0.38 15.69
CA GLY A 219 -2.80 -0.70 17.02
C GLY A 219 -3.69 -0.17 18.15
N ARG A 220 -3.45 -0.61 19.39
CA ARG A 220 -4.07 -0.03 20.60
C ARG A 220 -3.18 0.98 21.33
N GLU A 221 -1.87 0.89 21.13
CA GLU A 221 -0.89 1.71 21.85
C GLU A 221 0.33 2.11 21.00
N SER A 222 0.35 1.75 19.71
CA SER A 222 1.45 2.04 18.80
C SER A 222 1.01 2.97 17.67
N SER A 223 1.96 3.78 17.20
CA SER A 223 1.82 4.55 15.96
C SER A 223 2.15 3.68 14.75
N CYS A 224 2.04 4.23 13.53
CA CYS A 224 2.51 3.54 12.31
C CYS A 224 3.99 3.12 12.42
N SER A 225 4.48 2.18 11.61
CA SER A 225 5.88 1.73 11.68
C SER A 225 6.89 2.65 10.97
N HIS A 226 6.42 3.64 10.21
CA HIS A 226 7.26 4.53 9.41
C HIS A 226 8.18 5.42 10.26
N GLN A 227 9.16 6.07 9.62
CA GLN A 227 9.98 7.07 10.30
C GLN A 227 9.15 8.32 10.60
N LYS A 228 9.38 8.93 11.77
CA LYS A 228 8.72 10.16 12.21
C LYS A 228 9.74 11.28 12.35
N ILE A 229 9.36 12.47 11.92
CA ILE A 229 10.11 13.70 12.14
C ILE A 229 9.48 14.37 13.36
N LEU A 230 10.32 14.76 14.31
CA LEU A 230 9.91 15.48 15.50
C LEU A 230 10.46 16.90 15.41
N GLU A 231 9.58 17.88 15.46
CA GLU A 231 9.91 19.30 15.56
C GLU A 231 9.43 19.82 16.91
N PHE A 232 10.15 20.75 17.51
CA PHE A 232 9.93 21.20 18.88
C PHE A 232 9.55 22.67 18.88
N ASP A 233 8.52 23.00 19.66
CA ASP A 233 8.05 24.36 19.86
C ASP A 233 8.09 24.65 21.36
N SER A 234 9.05 25.48 21.78
CA SER A 234 9.26 25.82 23.18
C SER A 234 8.23 26.83 23.71
N GLU A 235 7.68 27.70 22.85
CA GLU A 235 6.69 28.71 23.22
C GLU A 235 5.39 28.03 23.66
N HIS A 236 4.94 27.03 22.89
CA HIS A 236 3.76 26.23 23.20
C HIS A 236 4.08 24.94 23.98
N ARG A 237 5.36 24.70 24.29
CA ARG A 237 5.85 23.48 24.96
C ARG A 237 5.32 22.20 24.32
N SER A 238 5.36 22.15 22.99
CA SER A 238 4.78 21.08 22.20
C SER A 238 5.81 20.38 21.30
N ILE A 239 5.52 19.12 20.97
CA ILE A 239 6.27 18.31 20.01
C ILE A 239 5.37 18.05 18.81
N CYS A 240 5.73 18.63 17.67
CA CYS A 240 5.12 18.32 16.39
C CYS A 240 5.66 16.97 15.89
N CYS A 241 4.77 15.99 15.70
CA CYS A 241 5.11 14.68 15.18
C CYS A 241 4.54 14.52 13.78
N TYR A 242 5.44 14.53 12.79
CA TYR A 242 5.10 14.35 11.38
C TYR A 242 5.53 12.98 10.84
N CYS A 243 4.66 12.36 10.05
CA CYS A 243 4.95 11.14 9.31
C CYS A 243 4.70 11.37 7.82
N GLU A 244 5.77 11.48 7.04
CA GLU A 244 5.72 11.71 5.59
C GLU A 244 4.96 10.61 4.84
N SER A 245 5.16 9.35 5.23
CA SER A 245 4.51 8.21 4.56
C SER A 245 3.01 8.10 4.86
N CYS A 246 2.54 8.68 5.97
CA CYS A 246 1.11 8.75 6.28
C CYS A 246 0.48 10.09 5.90
N ASP A 247 1.29 11.06 5.48
CA ASP A 247 0.93 12.47 5.35
C ASP A 247 0.12 13.00 6.55
N PHE A 248 0.64 12.75 7.75
CA PHE A 248 -0.08 12.99 8.99
C PHE A 248 0.77 13.73 10.02
N CYS A 249 0.17 14.74 10.63
CA CYS A 249 0.77 15.63 11.61
C CYS A 249 -0.13 15.77 12.83
N LEU A 250 0.48 15.75 14.02
CA LEU A 250 -0.16 16.06 15.30
C LEU A 250 0.81 16.83 16.19
N PHE A 251 0.27 17.57 17.14
CA PHE A 251 1.04 18.27 18.17
C PHE A 251 0.78 17.62 19.51
N TYR A 252 1.84 17.22 20.20
CA TYR A 252 1.78 16.69 21.55
C TYR A 252 2.20 17.75 22.54
N HIS A 253 1.31 18.13 23.44
CA HIS A 253 1.55 19.14 24.47
C HIS A 253 2.16 18.47 25.70
N VAL A 254 3.40 18.83 26.02
CA VAL A 254 4.23 18.07 26.96
C VAL A 254 3.72 18.18 28.39
N ASP A 255 3.18 19.33 28.77
CA ASP A 255 2.72 19.58 30.15
C ASP A 255 1.35 18.95 30.41
N GLU A 256 0.45 18.97 29.43
CA GLU A 256 -0.91 18.40 29.53
C GLU A 256 -0.96 16.89 29.28
N ASP A 257 0.05 16.30 28.63
CA ASP A 257 0.07 14.90 28.17
C ASP A 257 -1.07 14.60 27.17
N GLU A 258 -1.41 15.59 26.34
CA GLU A 258 -2.49 15.54 25.35
C GLU A 258 -1.98 15.76 23.92
N VAL A 259 -2.76 15.33 22.92
CA VAL A 259 -2.48 15.65 21.51
C VAL A 259 -3.57 16.53 20.95
N SER A 260 -3.18 17.33 19.97
CA SER A 260 -4.08 18.09 19.10
C SER A 260 -3.73 17.86 17.64
N PHE A 261 -4.71 17.99 16.77
CA PHE A 261 -4.57 17.85 15.32
C PHE A 261 -4.54 19.21 14.64
N MET A 262 -4.05 19.24 13.40
CA MET A 262 -4.10 20.43 12.54
C MET A 262 -5.53 20.96 12.33
N GLU A 263 -6.51 20.04 12.25
CA GLU A 263 -7.93 20.37 12.20
C GLU A 263 -8.64 19.63 13.35
N GLU A 264 -9.16 20.39 14.31
CA GLU A 264 -9.95 19.86 15.41
C GLU A 264 -11.42 19.71 15.04
N TYR A 265 -12.01 18.59 15.45
CA TYR A 265 -13.40 18.26 15.16
C TYR A 265 -14.23 18.15 16.43
N ASP A 266 -15.43 18.73 16.39
CA ASP A 266 -16.42 18.57 17.45
C ASP A 266 -16.89 17.11 17.54
N VAL A 267 -16.44 16.43 18.62
CA VAL A 267 -16.66 15.01 18.88
C VAL A 267 -18.14 14.70 19.10
N GLU A 268 -18.87 15.53 19.84
CA GLU A 268 -20.30 15.33 20.06
C GLU A 268 -21.07 15.43 18.74
N ARG A 269 -20.70 16.41 17.91
CA ARG A 269 -21.31 16.61 16.60
C ARG A 269 -20.98 15.45 15.67
N ALA A 270 -19.74 14.95 15.69
CA ALA A 270 -19.32 13.79 14.91
C ALA A 270 -20.13 12.54 15.33
N GLU A 271 -20.30 12.30 16.63
CA GLU A 271 -21.10 11.19 17.13
C GLU A 271 -22.57 11.29 16.68
N LYS A 272 -23.21 12.45 16.93
CA LYS A 272 -24.61 12.70 16.53
C LYS A 272 -24.80 12.51 15.03
N ARG A 273 -23.85 12.98 14.22
CA ARG A 273 -23.83 12.82 12.76
C ARG A 273 -23.71 11.36 12.33
N MET A 274 -22.86 10.56 12.97
CA MET A 274 -22.73 9.13 12.68
C MET A 274 -24.04 8.39 12.95
N VAL A 275 -24.67 8.63 14.09
CA VAL A 275 -25.98 8.03 14.42
C VAL A 275 -27.05 8.43 13.40
N THR A 276 -27.03 9.71 12.97
CA THR A 276 -27.98 10.22 11.97
C THR A 276 -27.78 9.55 10.61
N ILE A 277 -26.53 9.40 10.15
CA ILE A 277 -26.21 8.77 8.86
C ILE A 277 -26.63 7.30 8.84
N GLU A 278 -26.37 6.57 9.93
CA GLU A 278 -26.82 5.18 10.06
C GLU A 278 -28.35 5.09 10.03
N LYS A 279 -29.04 5.94 10.80
CA LYS A 279 -30.51 5.97 10.83
C LYS A 279 -31.09 6.28 9.45
N GLN A 280 -30.55 7.27 8.75
CA GLN A 280 -31.00 7.65 7.41
C GLN A 280 -30.83 6.51 6.41
N PHE A 281 -29.68 5.84 6.40
CA PHE A 281 -29.49 4.69 5.52
C PHE A 281 -30.49 3.57 5.83
N ASN A 282 -30.68 3.27 7.12
CA ASN A 282 -31.62 2.24 7.55
C ASN A 282 -33.07 2.56 7.15
N GLU A 283 -33.48 3.83 7.19
CA GLU A 283 -34.78 4.26 6.69
C GLU A 283 -34.91 4.03 5.18
N ILE A 284 -33.89 4.41 4.39
CA ILE A 284 -33.87 4.16 2.95
C ILE A 284 -33.93 2.65 2.65
N ALA A 285 -33.15 1.84 3.36
CA ALA A 285 -33.14 0.39 3.20
C ALA A 285 -34.51 -0.24 3.50
N ARG A 286 -35.19 0.22 4.56
CA ARG A 286 -36.53 -0.27 4.93
C ARG A 286 -37.62 0.13 3.93
N LYS A 287 -37.52 1.31 3.29
CA LYS A 287 -38.39 1.66 2.15
C LYS A 287 -38.20 0.69 0.97
N ASN A 288 -37.08 -0.01 0.92
CA ASN A 288 -36.69 -0.96 -0.13
C ASN A 288 -36.91 -2.43 0.27
N GLN A 289 -38.02 -2.74 0.95
CA GLN A 289 -38.35 -4.08 1.45
C GLN A 289 -38.23 -5.20 0.39
N ARG A 290 -38.65 -4.91 -0.85
CA ARG A 290 -38.54 -5.86 -1.96
C ARG A 290 -37.10 -6.29 -2.22
N LEU A 291 -36.13 -5.37 -2.15
CA LEU A 291 -34.71 -5.69 -2.35
C LEU A 291 -34.21 -6.62 -1.24
N LEU A 292 -34.57 -6.34 0.01
CA LEU A 292 -34.20 -7.16 1.17
C LEU A 292 -34.75 -8.59 1.01
N GLU A 293 -36.00 -8.72 0.60
CA GLU A 293 -36.60 -10.03 0.29
C GLU A 293 -35.89 -10.73 -0.86
N GLN A 294 -35.52 -10.02 -1.93
CA GLN A 294 -34.78 -10.59 -3.04
C GLN A 294 -33.39 -11.08 -2.63
N LEU A 295 -32.69 -10.38 -1.74
CA LEU A 295 -31.42 -10.83 -1.17
C LEU A 295 -31.56 -12.10 -0.33
N VAL A 296 -32.61 -12.19 0.50
CA VAL A 296 -32.93 -13.41 1.26
C VAL A 296 -33.23 -14.58 0.32
N GLN A 297 -33.93 -14.32 -0.78
CA GLN A 297 -34.25 -15.33 -1.78
C GLN A 297 -33.00 -15.80 -2.54
N LEU A 298 -32.12 -14.89 -2.96
CA LEU A 298 -30.83 -15.23 -3.56
C LEU A 298 -29.99 -16.08 -2.60
N LYS A 299 -29.94 -15.71 -1.33
CA LYS A 299 -29.25 -16.50 -0.31
C LYS A 299 -29.81 -17.93 -0.21
N ALA A 300 -31.13 -18.08 -0.22
CA ALA A 300 -31.75 -19.41 -0.18
C ALA A 300 -31.38 -20.26 -1.40
N LEU A 301 -31.41 -19.67 -2.61
CA LEU A 301 -30.99 -20.34 -3.84
C LEU A 301 -29.50 -20.73 -3.78
N LYS A 302 -28.64 -19.85 -3.27
CA LYS A 302 -27.20 -20.13 -3.11
C LYS A 302 -26.98 -21.35 -2.22
N LYS A 303 -27.71 -21.43 -1.12
CA LYS A 303 -27.66 -22.55 -0.17
C LYS A 303 -28.21 -23.85 -0.77
N GLN A 304 -29.19 -23.78 -1.67
CA GLN A 304 -29.67 -24.96 -2.39
C GLN A 304 -28.60 -25.46 -3.38
N LEU A 305 -27.99 -24.57 -4.15
CA LEU A 305 -26.93 -24.92 -5.11
C LEU A 305 -25.67 -25.46 -4.43
N SER A 306 -25.34 -25.00 -3.23
CA SER A 306 -24.15 -25.48 -2.53
C SER A 306 -24.19 -26.97 -2.19
N SER A 307 -25.38 -27.59 -2.17
CA SER A 307 -25.52 -29.06 -2.03
C SER A 307 -24.94 -29.84 -3.22
N ALA A 308 -24.92 -29.24 -4.41
CA ALA A 308 -24.37 -29.82 -5.64
C ALA A 308 -23.10 -29.08 -6.12
N ARG A 309 -22.42 -28.38 -5.21
CA ARG A 309 -21.28 -27.51 -5.51
C ARG A 309 -20.20 -28.22 -6.35
N LYS A 310 -19.78 -29.41 -5.94
CA LYS A 310 -18.72 -30.17 -6.63
C LYS A 310 -19.10 -30.47 -8.09
N THR A 311 -20.30 -30.97 -8.31
CA THR A 311 -20.82 -31.30 -9.65
C THR A 311 -20.93 -30.06 -10.54
N LEU A 312 -21.33 -28.92 -9.97
CA LEU A 312 -21.44 -27.65 -10.68
C LEU A 312 -20.07 -27.05 -11.03
N GLU A 313 -19.10 -27.11 -10.12
CA GLU A 313 -17.70 -26.71 -10.39
C GLU A 313 -17.11 -27.57 -11.51
N GLU A 314 -17.27 -28.90 -11.44
CA GLU A 314 -16.83 -29.82 -12.48
C GLU A 314 -17.52 -29.54 -13.84
N SER A 315 -18.82 -29.19 -13.82
CA SER A 315 -19.55 -28.84 -15.04
C SER A 315 -19.02 -27.55 -15.69
N LEU A 316 -18.64 -26.55 -14.89
CA LEU A 316 -18.01 -25.32 -15.41
C LEU A 316 -16.63 -25.62 -16.00
N GLU A 317 -15.83 -26.48 -15.36
CA GLU A 317 -14.54 -26.91 -15.89
C GLU A 317 -14.69 -27.62 -17.25
N VAL A 318 -15.66 -28.54 -17.37
CA VAL A 318 -15.95 -29.23 -18.63
C VAL A 318 -16.40 -28.25 -19.72
N ILE A 319 -17.22 -27.24 -19.39
CA ILE A 319 -17.59 -26.19 -20.36
C ILE A 319 -16.37 -25.43 -20.83
N HIS A 320 -15.51 -24.96 -19.92
CA HIS A 320 -14.30 -24.25 -20.33
C HIS A 320 -13.41 -25.13 -21.22
N GLN A 321 -13.34 -26.44 -20.97
CA GLN A 321 -12.66 -27.37 -21.88
C GLN A 321 -13.33 -27.41 -23.26
N ILE A 322 -14.64 -27.59 -23.35
CA ILE A 322 -15.38 -27.60 -24.63
C ILE A 322 -15.16 -26.30 -25.41
N GLU A 323 -15.28 -25.14 -24.73
CA GLU A 323 -15.07 -23.83 -25.34
C GLU A 323 -13.66 -23.66 -25.91
N ARG A 324 -12.64 -24.23 -25.23
CA ARG A 324 -11.26 -24.26 -25.71
C ARG A 324 -11.11 -25.11 -26.97
N TYR A 325 -11.66 -26.33 -26.97
CA TYR A 325 -11.62 -27.20 -28.16
C TYR A 325 -12.33 -26.56 -29.37
N GLN A 326 -13.49 -25.92 -29.16
CA GLN A 326 -14.27 -25.29 -30.22
C GLN A 326 -13.84 -23.87 -30.57
N ARG A 327 -13.01 -23.23 -29.73
CA ARG A 327 -12.63 -21.82 -29.79
C ARG A 327 -13.86 -20.89 -29.87
N LYS A 328 -14.91 -21.25 -29.14
CA LYS A 328 -16.19 -20.56 -29.14
C LYS A 328 -16.82 -20.68 -27.77
N GLU A 329 -17.32 -19.56 -27.25
CA GLU A 329 -18.07 -19.53 -25.99
C GLU A 329 -19.37 -20.32 -26.12
N GLU A 330 -19.62 -21.17 -25.13
CA GLU A 330 -20.84 -21.94 -24.97
C GLU A 330 -21.92 -21.06 -24.36
N ASN A 331 -23.16 -21.27 -24.81
CA ASN A 331 -24.27 -20.51 -24.26
C ASN A 331 -24.72 -21.11 -22.93
N LEU A 332 -24.13 -20.65 -21.82
CA LEU A 332 -24.47 -21.10 -20.46
C LEU A 332 -25.98 -21.03 -20.15
N LYS A 333 -26.75 -20.16 -20.81
CA LYS A 333 -28.21 -20.07 -20.60
C LYS A 333 -28.95 -21.35 -20.98
N LEU A 334 -28.36 -22.23 -21.78
CA LEU A 334 -28.89 -23.56 -22.07
C LEU A 334 -28.88 -24.49 -20.85
N TYR A 335 -28.04 -24.18 -19.85
CA TYR A 335 -27.88 -24.92 -18.60
C TYR A 335 -28.25 -24.03 -17.40
N PRO A 336 -29.55 -23.82 -17.09
CA PRO A 336 -29.98 -22.77 -16.16
C PRO A 336 -29.38 -22.84 -14.74
N LEU A 337 -29.23 -24.06 -14.19
CA LEU A 337 -28.63 -24.24 -12.86
C LEU A 337 -27.14 -23.89 -12.84
N LEU A 338 -26.44 -24.20 -13.93
CA LEU A 338 -25.02 -23.92 -14.09
C LEU A 338 -24.77 -22.42 -14.30
N TYR A 339 -25.57 -21.78 -15.16
CA TYR A 339 -25.56 -20.33 -15.35
C TYR A 339 -25.84 -19.55 -14.06
N MET A 340 -26.82 -20.01 -13.28
CA MET A 340 -27.11 -19.42 -11.99
C MET A 340 -25.95 -19.63 -10.99
N TYR A 341 -25.36 -20.82 -10.95
CA TYR A 341 -24.21 -21.10 -10.08
C TYR A 341 -23.00 -20.22 -10.43
N ASP A 342 -22.66 -20.10 -11.70
CA ASP A 342 -21.57 -19.25 -12.18
C ASP A 342 -21.72 -17.81 -11.69
N LYS A 343 -22.90 -17.21 -11.93
CA LYS A 343 -23.20 -15.84 -11.45
C LYS A 343 -23.18 -15.70 -9.94
N MET A 344 -23.66 -16.69 -9.21
CA MET A 344 -23.79 -16.63 -7.74
C MET A 344 -22.50 -17.01 -7.00
N SER A 345 -21.57 -17.71 -7.65
CA SER A 345 -20.32 -18.20 -7.05
C SER A 345 -19.50 -17.06 -6.43
N ARG A 346 -19.46 -15.91 -7.11
CA ARG A 346 -18.72 -14.69 -6.71
C ARG A 346 -19.47 -13.78 -5.75
N THR A 347 -20.75 -14.08 -5.48
CA THR A 347 -21.57 -13.25 -4.59
C THR A 347 -21.33 -13.61 -3.13
N GLN A 348 -21.31 -12.65 -2.23
CA GLN A 348 -21.32 -12.88 -0.79
C GLN A 348 -22.55 -12.22 -0.18
N ILE A 349 -23.39 -13.02 0.47
CA ILE A 349 -24.57 -12.53 1.21
C ILE A 349 -24.44 -13.06 2.64
N PRO A 350 -24.40 -12.19 3.67
CA PRO A 350 -24.23 -12.62 5.06
C PRO A 350 -25.35 -13.54 5.55
N ASP A 351 -24.98 -14.52 6.38
CA ASP A 351 -25.94 -15.50 6.89
C ASP A 351 -26.90 -14.94 7.95
N GLN A 352 -26.43 -14.01 8.78
CA GLN A 352 -27.25 -13.43 9.83
C GLN A 352 -27.65 -12.01 9.43
N SER A 353 -28.95 -11.72 9.51
CA SER A 353 -29.44 -10.34 9.45
C SER A 353 -28.98 -9.57 10.69
N SER A 354 -28.77 -8.27 10.52
CA SER A 354 -28.47 -7.35 11.62
C SER A 354 -29.71 -6.50 11.91
N LYS A 355 -29.82 -5.96 13.13
CA LYS A 355 -30.83 -4.94 13.45
C LYS A 355 -30.63 -3.65 12.63
N SER A 356 -29.39 -3.40 12.21
CA SER A 356 -29.01 -2.28 11.34
C SER A 356 -28.82 -2.79 9.93
N GLU A 357 -29.67 -2.34 9.01
CA GLU A 357 -29.61 -2.70 7.58
C GLU A 357 -28.30 -2.24 6.95
N LEU A 358 -27.76 -1.09 7.37
CA LEU A 358 -26.43 -0.61 6.96
C LEU A 358 -25.34 -1.66 7.25
N LEU A 359 -25.31 -2.19 8.48
CA LEU A 359 -24.31 -3.18 8.88
C LEU A 359 -24.48 -4.52 8.16
N TRP A 360 -25.71 -4.86 7.76
CA TRP A 360 -25.98 -6.08 7.02
C TRP A 360 -25.64 -5.93 5.53
N LEU A 361 -26.17 -4.89 4.88
CA LEU A 361 -25.99 -4.63 3.46
C LEU A 361 -24.55 -4.30 3.10
N SER A 362 -23.79 -3.64 3.99
CA SER A 362 -22.35 -3.33 3.76
C SER A 362 -21.48 -4.57 3.55
N ARG A 363 -21.95 -5.73 4.00
CA ARG A 363 -21.25 -7.02 3.86
C ARG A 363 -21.73 -7.81 2.64
N VAL A 364 -22.68 -7.28 1.87
CA VAL A 364 -23.13 -7.92 0.64
C VAL A 364 -22.19 -7.50 -0.48
N VAL A 365 -21.53 -8.50 -1.08
CA VAL A 365 -20.67 -8.31 -2.25
C VAL A 365 -21.36 -8.95 -3.45
N MET A 366 -21.62 -8.14 -4.48
CA MET A 366 -22.26 -8.60 -5.71
C MET A 366 -21.68 -7.86 -6.91
N ASP A 367 -21.13 -8.62 -7.85
CA ASP A 367 -20.55 -8.07 -9.08
C ASP A 367 -21.62 -7.64 -10.08
N ASP A 368 -22.72 -8.39 -10.20
CA ASP A 368 -23.79 -8.13 -11.17
C ASP A 368 -25.18 -7.97 -10.52
N VAL A 369 -25.63 -6.74 -10.32
CA VAL A 369 -26.98 -6.45 -9.80
C VAL A 369 -28.12 -6.88 -10.75
N ARG A 370 -27.84 -7.22 -12.01
CA ARG A 370 -28.86 -7.71 -12.96
C ARG A 370 -29.43 -9.07 -12.54
N MET A 371 -28.75 -9.81 -11.65
CA MET A 371 -29.27 -11.06 -11.05
C MET A 371 -30.66 -10.87 -10.42
N PHE A 372 -30.98 -9.69 -9.87
CA PHE A 372 -32.30 -9.42 -9.30
C PHE A 372 -33.44 -9.47 -10.34
N LYS A 373 -33.14 -9.24 -11.62
CA LYS A 373 -34.11 -9.35 -12.72
C LYS A 373 -34.37 -10.81 -13.10
N GLU A 374 -33.36 -11.67 -12.98
CA GLU A 374 -33.41 -13.10 -13.33
C GLU A 374 -34.00 -13.98 -12.21
N LEU A 375 -34.00 -13.47 -10.97
CA LEU A 375 -34.45 -14.19 -9.77
C LEU A 375 -35.84 -14.86 -9.90
N ARG A 376 -36.80 -14.20 -10.57
CA ARG A 376 -38.15 -14.75 -10.76
C ARG A 376 -38.13 -16.02 -11.61
N GLU A 377 -37.30 -16.06 -12.64
CA GLU A 377 -37.18 -17.22 -13.52
C GLU A 377 -36.37 -18.32 -12.83
N TRP A 378 -35.28 -17.98 -12.14
CA TRP A 378 -34.49 -18.95 -11.38
C TRP A 378 -35.32 -19.73 -10.36
N LYS A 379 -36.22 -19.05 -9.64
CA LYS A 379 -37.12 -19.72 -8.69
C LYS A 379 -38.06 -20.75 -9.32
N LYS A 380 -38.44 -20.59 -10.58
CA LYS A 380 -39.31 -21.56 -11.27
C LYS A 380 -38.53 -22.79 -11.72
N VAL A 381 -37.24 -22.61 -12.00
CA VAL A 381 -36.38 -23.64 -12.62
C VAL A 381 -35.65 -24.47 -11.57
N VAL A 382 -35.43 -23.94 -10.36
CA VAL A 382 -34.72 -24.66 -9.30
C VAL A 382 -35.64 -25.67 -8.61
N PRO A 383 -35.42 -26.99 -8.79
CA PRO A 383 -36.19 -28.01 -8.08
C PRO A 383 -35.78 -28.05 -6.60
N GLU A 384 -36.58 -28.75 -5.78
CA GLU A 384 -36.21 -29.01 -4.38
C GLU A 384 -34.90 -29.80 -4.24
N HIS A 385 -34.62 -30.70 -5.20
CA HIS A 385 -33.40 -31.50 -5.25
C HIS A 385 -32.61 -31.20 -6.53
N VAL A 386 -31.55 -30.41 -6.42
CA VAL A 386 -30.72 -29.99 -7.56
C VAL A 386 -29.75 -31.07 -8.06
N TYR A 387 -29.44 -32.08 -7.23
CA TYR A 387 -28.41 -33.07 -7.52
C TYR A 387 -28.67 -33.92 -8.78
N PRO A 388 -29.88 -34.48 -9.00
CA PRO A 388 -30.14 -35.30 -10.19
C PRO A 388 -30.00 -34.50 -11.50
N ILE A 389 -30.48 -33.26 -11.52
CA ILE A 389 -30.41 -32.39 -12.71
C ILE A 389 -28.97 -31.98 -12.99
N THR A 390 -28.23 -31.54 -11.96
CA THR A 390 -26.83 -31.12 -12.11
C THR A 390 -25.93 -32.27 -12.55
N ARG A 391 -26.18 -33.49 -12.06
CA ARG A 391 -25.47 -34.69 -12.53
C ARG A 391 -25.78 -35.01 -13.99
N HIS A 392 -27.05 -34.92 -14.39
CA HIS A 392 -27.42 -35.16 -15.78
C HIS A 392 -26.77 -34.14 -16.73
N VAL A 393 -26.74 -32.86 -16.35
CA VAL A 393 -26.03 -31.82 -17.10
C VAL A 393 -24.54 -32.13 -17.20
N LEU A 394 -23.90 -32.59 -16.11
CA LEU A 394 -22.49 -32.99 -16.16
C LEU A 394 -22.26 -34.17 -17.12
N GLU A 395 -23.13 -35.18 -17.09
CA GLU A 395 -23.05 -36.34 -18.00
C GLU A 395 -23.24 -35.92 -19.47
N GLU A 396 -24.19 -35.04 -19.75
CA GLU A 396 -24.40 -34.45 -21.09
C GLU A 396 -23.16 -33.66 -21.54
N LEU A 397 -22.61 -32.81 -20.69
CA LEU A 397 -21.41 -32.02 -20.97
C LEU A 397 -20.18 -32.92 -21.20
N LYS A 398 -20.02 -34.00 -20.42
CA LYS A 398 -18.95 -34.98 -20.63
C LYS A 398 -19.12 -35.71 -21.96
N SER A 399 -20.34 -36.12 -22.33
CA SER A 399 -20.59 -36.71 -23.64
C SER A 399 -20.24 -35.74 -24.76
N LYS A 400 -20.64 -34.47 -24.62
CA LYS A 400 -20.32 -33.42 -25.59
C LYS A 400 -18.81 -33.15 -25.67
N LEU A 401 -18.11 -33.22 -24.54
CA LEU A 401 -16.65 -33.10 -24.52
C LEU A 401 -15.99 -34.24 -25.31
N GLU A 402 -16.46 -35.49 -25.16
CA GLU A 402 -15.95 -36.61 -25.95
C GLU A 402 -16.25 -36.46 -27.45
N GLU A 403 -17.37 -35.85 -27.84
CA GLU A 403 -17.69 -35.55 -29.25
C GLU A 403 -16.79 -34.46 -29.87
N VAL A 404 -16.29 -33.55 -29.03
CA VAL A 404 -15.56 -32.35 -29.46
C VAL A 404 -14.05 -32.53 -29.34
N ARG A 405 -13.60 -33.50 -28.53
CA ARG A 405 -12.21 -33.91 -28.46
C ARG A 405 -11.73 -34.41 -29.82
N TYR A 406 -10.50 -34.05 -30.15
CA TYR A 406 -9.88 -34.52 -31.38
C TYR A 406 -9.62 -36.02 -31.31
N GLY A 407 -10.21 -36.77 -32.25
CA GLY A 407 -9.79 -38.13 -32.55
C GLY A 407 -8.47 -38.16 -33.29
N ASP A 408 -7.72 -39.26 -33.20
CA ASP A 408 -6.39 -39.41 -33.82
C ASP A 408 -6.38 -39.11 -35.33
N ASP A 409 -7.50 -39.42 -36.01
CA ASP A 409 -7.70 -39.25 -37.45
C ASP A 409 -8.24 -37.87 -37.84
N ASP A 410 -8.57 -37.00 -36.88
CA ASP A 410 -9.13 -35.68 -37.16
C ASP A 410 -8.12 -34.78 -37.85
N ILE A 411 -8.54 -34.14 -38.94
CA ILE A 411 -7.67 -33.28 -39.74
C ILE A 411 -7.58 -31.90 -39.08
N ILE A 412 -6.43 -31.58 -38.49
CA ILE A 412 -6.19 -30.30 -37.81
C ILE A 412 -5.83 -29.19 -38.82
N ILE A 413 -4.95 -29.50 -39.77
CA ILE A 413 -4.49 -28.55 -40.79
C ILE A 413 -4.36 -29.26 -42.14
N THR A 414 -4.75 -28.59 -43.22
CA THR A 414 -4.42 -29.03 -44.59
C THR A 414 -3.44 -28.06 -45.25
N VAL A 415 -2.23 -28.53 -45.56
CA VAL A 415 -1.22 -27.74 -46.30
C VAL A 415 -1.15 -28.25 -47.73
N LYS A 416 -1.61 -27.44 -48.68
CA LYS A 416 -1.50 -27.73 -50.13
C LYS A 416 -2.01 -29.14 -50.49
N GLY A 417 -3.19 -29.48 -49.99
CA GLY A 417 -3.86 -30.76 -50.26
C GLY A 417 -3.36 -31.93 -49.43
N ARG A 418 -2.46 -31.71 -48.46
CA ARG A 418 -1.97 -32.74 -47.55
C ARG A 418 -2.56 -32.50 -46.15
N PRO A 419 -3.47 -33.38 -45.68
CA PRO A 419 -4.02 -33.27 -44.36
C PRO A 419 -2.99 -33.72 -43.31
N LEU A 420 -2.93 -33.01 -42.19
CA LEU A 420 -2.23 -33.40 -40.98
C LEU A 420 -3.28 -33.79 -39.95
N THR A 421 -3.25 -35.05 -39.51
CA THR A 421 -4.18 -35.53 -38.49
C THR A 421 -3.74 -35.09 -37.10
N TYR A 422 -4.61 -35.25 -36.11
CA TYR A 422 -4.31 -34.93 -34.73
C TYR A 422 -3.17 -35.76 -34.18
N ALA A 423 -3.11 -37.07 -34.48
CA ALA A 423 -2.02 -37.93 -34.03
C ALA A 423 -0.64 -37.46 -34.52
N TYR A 424 -0.55 -37.00 -35.78
CA TYR A 424 0.68 -36.40 -36.29
C TYR A 424 0.96 -35.03 -35.67
N THR A 425 -0.08 -34.26 -35.37
CA THR A 425 0.05 -32.96 -34.69
C THR A 425 0.59 -33.14 -33.29
N GLN A 426 0.07 -34.09 -32.49
CA GLN A 426 0.60 -34.44 -31.17
C GLN A 426 2.06 -34.85 -31.24
N GLN A 427 2.45 -35.71 -32.19
CA GLN A 427 3.85 -36.10 -32.36
C GLN A 427 4.74 -34.90 -32.70
N ILE A 428 4.26 -33.93 -33.49
CA ILE A 428 4.99 -32.69 -33.78
C ILE A 428 5.05 -31.80 -32.55
N LEU A 429 4.00 -31.69 -31.75
CA LEU A 429 4.03 -30.92 -30.51
C LEU A 429 4.99 -31.54 -29.49
N ASP A 430 4.93 -32.86 -29.29
CA ASP A 430 5.91 -33.63 -28.50
C ASP A 430 7.35 -33.32 -28.94
N LEU A 431 7.61 -33.31 -30.24
CA LEU A 431 8.92 -32.93 -30.77
C LEU A 431 9.33 -31.51 -30.33
N ILE A 432 8.40 -30.56 -30.37
CA ILE A 432 8.62 -29.17 -29.98
C ILE A 432 8.80 -29.05 -28.46
N TYR A 433 8.09 -29.84 -27.66
CA TYR A 433 8.28 -29.90 -26.21
C TYR A 433 9.72 -30.25 -25.86
N TYR A 434 10.27 -31.30 -26.48
CA TYR A 434 11.61 -31.81 -26.16
C TYR A 434 12.75 -31.04 -26.82
N TYR A 435 12.53 -30.46 -28.01
CA TYR A 435 13.61 -29.95 -28.86
C TYR A 435 13.35 -28.57 -29.49
N GLY A 436 12.16 -28.02 -29.32
CA GLY A 436 11.71 -26.81 -29.99
C GLY A 436 12.52 -25.56 -29.64
N SER A 437 12.99 -25.46 -28.39
CA SER A 437 13.78 -24.35 -27.88
C SER A 437 15.28 -24.48 -28.19
N ASP A 438 15.74 -25.71 -28.36
CA ASP A 438 17.16 -26.04 -28.50
C ASP A 438 17.66 -25.90 -29.94
N TYR A 439 16.76 -26.09 -30.91
CA TYR A 439 17.12 -26.11 -32.32
C TYR A 439 16.32 -25.12 -33.19
N PRO A 440 16.99 -24.45 -34.16
CA PRO A 440 16.34 -23.68 -35.21
C PRO A 440 15.26 -24.45 -35.95
N ALA A 441 14.18 -23.74 -36.30
CA ALA A 441 13.05 -24.25 -37.09
C ALA A 441 13.49 -25.06 -38.33
N HIS A 442 14.50 -24.60 -39.06
CA HIS A 442 15.02 -25.31 -40.23
C HIS A 442 15.57 -26.71 -39.90
N THR A 443 16.14 -26.90 -38.69
CA THR A 443 16.69 -28.18 -38.23
C THR A 443 15.53 -29.14 -37.89
N LEU A 444 14.49 -28.63 -37.23
CA LEU A 444 13.27 -29.38 -36.91
C LEU A 444 12.52 -29.80 -38.18
N VAL A 445 12.44 -28.92 -39.18
CA VAL A 445 11.86 -29.22 -40.50
C VAL A 445 12.64 -30.32 -41.23
N GLN A 446 13.98 -30.26 -41.21
CA GLN A 446 14.83 -31.29 -41.85
C GLN A 446 14.69 -32.66 -41.17
N MET A 447 14.54 -32.67 -39.85
CA MET A 447 14.32 -33.88 -39.07
C MET A 447 12.96 -34.51 -39.39
N LEU A 448 11.88 -33.73 -39.38
CA LEU A 448 10.54 -34.22 -39.77
C LEU A 448 10.51 -34.70 -41.23
N ALA A 449 11.26 -34.07 -42.13
CA ALA A 449 11.41 -34.50 -43.52
C ALA A 449 12.27 -35.76 -43.70
N GLY A 450 12.98 -36.23 -42.66
CA GLY A 450 13.84 -37.41 -42.73
C GLY A 450 15.14 -37.20 -43.52
N LYS A 451 15.64 -35.96 -43.63
CA LYS A 451 16.88 -35.70 -44.38
C LYS A 451 18.11 -36.03 -43.54
N ALA A 452 18.82 -37.09 -43.91
CA ALA A 452 20.04 -37.50 -43.21
C ALA A 452 21.25 -36.59 -43.53
N THR A 453 21.27 -35.38 -42.96
CA THR A 453 22.42 -34.46 -43.03
C THR A 453 23.46 -34.80 -41.97
N ASN A 454 24.73 -34.45 -42.19
CA ASN A 454 25.79 -34.65 -41.19
C ASN A 454 25.46 -33.95 -39.86
N LYS A 455 24.82 -32.78 -39.91
CA LYS A 455 24.38 -32.04 -38.72
C LYS A 455 23.39 -32.82 -37.86
N LEU A 456 22.37 -33.46 -38.46
CA LEU A 456 21.42 -34.28 -37.70
C LEU A 456 22.05 -35.59 -37.19
N ARG A 457 23.05 -36.13 -37.88
CA ARG A 457 23.82 -37.30 -37.42
C ARG A 457 24.66 -36.98 -36.19
N THR A 458 25.42 -35.88 -36.23
CA THR A 458 26.25 -35.43 -35.10
C THR A 458 25.43 -35.08 -33.87
N LEU A 459 24.19 -34.63 -34.04
CA LEU A 459 23.27 -34.30 -32.94
C LEU A 459 22.39 -35.49 -32.51
N HIS A 460 22.60 -36.69 -33.07
CA HIS A 460 21.78 -37.90 -32.82
C HIS A 460 20.25 -37.73 -33.07
N LEU A 461 19.83 -36.65 -33.73
CA LEU A 461 18.42 -36.36 -33.99
C LEU A 461 17.77 -37.35 -34.98
N HIS A 462 18.58 -37.99 -35.83
CA HIS A 462 18.17 -39.04 -36.76
C HIS A 462 17.76 -40.36 -36.08
N GLU A 463 18.12 -40.56 -34.81
CA GLU A 463 17.77 -41.75 -34.03
C GLU A 463 16.43 -41.57 -33.29
N THR A 464 15.86 -40.37 -33.32
CA THR A 464 14.62 -40.04 -32.61
C THR A 464 13.39 -40.58 -33.33
N ARG A 465 12.32 -40.86 -32.57
CA ARG A 465 11.04 -41.37 -33.10
C ARG A 465 10.35 -40.43 -34.10
N TRP A 466 10.72 -39.15 -34.10
CA TRP A 466 10.12 -38.12 -34.97
C TRP A 466 10.87 -37.94 -36.29
N PHE A 467 12.04 -38.58 -36.45
CA PHE A 467 12.80 -38.48 -37.68
C PHE A 467 12.04 -39.12 -38.85
N GLY A 468 11.81 -38.34 -39.91
CA GLY A 468 11.06 -38.81 -41.07
C GLY A 468 9.55 -38.93 -40.88
N LEU A 469 8.99 -38.39 -39.78
CA LEU A 469 7.55 -38.40 -39.50
C LEU A 469 6.71 -37.84 -40.67
N LEU A 470 7.23 -36.82 -41.34
CA LEU A 470 6.64 -36.21 -42.54
C LEU A 470 7.53 -36.43 -43.77
N SER A 471 8.24 -37.56 -43.87
CA SER A 471 9.13 -37.90 -44.99
C SER A 471 8.46 -37.79 -46.36
N ASN A 472 7.16 -38.06 -46.43
CA ASN A 472 6.37 -37.93 -47.65
C ASN A 472 6.09 -36.47 -48.06
N TRP A 473 6.35 -35.48 -47.18
CA TRP A 473 6.07 -34.05 -47.39
C TRP A 473 7.31 -33.28 -47.87
N PRO A 474 7.16 -32.35 -48.84
CA PRO A 474 8.23 -31.41 -49.17
C PRO A 474 8.55 -30.49 -47.99
N GLU A 475 9.83 -30.19 -47.74
CA GLU A 475 10.27 -29.30 -46.65
C GLU A 475 9.58 -27.93 -46.66
N LYS A 476 9.36 -27.36 -47.85
CA LYS A 476 8.63 -26.08 -48.01
C LYS A 476 7.21 -26.15 -47.46
N HIS A 477 6.58 -27.33 -47.46
CA HIS A 477 5.25 -27.54 -46.90
C HIS A 477 5.31 -27.78 -45.40
N ILE A 478 6.33 -28.46 -44.89
CA ILE A 478 6.56 -28.62 -43.45
C ILE A 478 6.88 -27.24 -42.81
N GLN A 479 7.67 -26.39 -43.46
CA GLN A 479 7.90 -25.01 -42.99
C GLN A 479 6.60 -24.19 -42.97
N LYS A 480 5.70 -24.39 -43.96
CA LYS A 480 4.38 -23.76 -43.97
C LYS A 480 3.47 -24.30 -42.88
N LEU A 481 3.57 -25.59 -42.56
CA LEU A 481 2.84 -26.21 -41.46
C LEU A 481 3.18 -25.54 -40.14
N PHE A 482 4.47 -25.34 -39.83
CA PHE A 482 4.91 -24.66 -38.61
C PHE A 482 4.35 -23.22 -38.54
N ASN A 483 4.39 -22.49 -39.64
CA ASN A 483 3.79 -21.15 -39.71
C ASN A 483 2.26 -21.18 -39.53
N GLN A 484 1.58 -22.24 -39.95
CA GLN A 484 0.13 -22.39 -39.77
C GLN A 484 -0.23 -22.80 -38.34
N LEU A 485 0.54 -23.71 -37.73
CA LEU A 485 0.42 -24.07 -36.32
C LEU A 485 0.66 -22.85 -35.42
N GLU A 486 1.67 -22.04 -35.73
CA GLU A 486 1.92 -20.74 -35.06
C GLU A 486 0.72 -19.80 -35.22
N LYS A 487 0.23 -19.58 -36.44
CA LYS A 487 -0.93 -18.71 -36.70
C LYS A 487 -2.21 -19.17 -36.02
N GLN A 488 -2.38 -20.48 -35.89
CA GLN A 488 -3.52 -21.08 -35.20
C GLN A 488 -3.30 -21.18 -33.69
N GLY A 489 -2.17 -20.70 -33.16
CA GLY A 489 -1.90 -20.65 -31.72
C GLY A 489 -1.53 -21.99 -31.11
N TRP A 490 -1.12 -22.99 -31.89
CA TRP A 490 -0.58 -24.26 -31.36
C TRP A 490 0.90 -24.14 -30.97
N LEU A 491 1.63 -23.22 -31.60
CA LEU A 491 3.04 -22.97 -31.37
C LEU A 491 3.30 -21.49 -31.09
N MET A 492 4.27 -21.19 -30.24
CA MET A 492 4.81 -19.85 -30.05
C MET A 492 6.22 -19.76 -30.61
N LYS A 493 6.48 -18.71 -31.39
CA LYS A 493 7.80 -18.50 -31.98
C LYS A 493 8.79 -17.98 -30.95
N GLN A 494 9.93 -18.65 -30.83
CA GLN A 494 11.03 -18.28 -29.94
C GLN A 494 12.21 -17.70 -30.73
N GLN A 495 13.19 -17.12 -30.05
CA GLN A 495 14.40 -16.60 -30.69
C GLN A 495 15.16 -17.67 -31.48
N ARG A 496 15.18 -18.91 -30.98
CA ARG A 496 15.92 -20.02 -31.55
C ARG A 496 15.06 -21.10 -32.19
N GLY A 497 13.73 -21.03 -32.14
CA GLY A 497 12.85 -22.11 -32.60
C GLY A 497 11.39 -21.88 -32.24
N TYR A 498 10.75 -22.88 -31.66
CA TYR A 498 9.34 -22.82 -31.24
C TYR A 498 9.16 -23.41 -29.84
N SER A 499 8.17 -22.95 -29.11
CA SER A 499 7.65 -23.62 -27.92
C SER A 499 6.18 -23.97 -28.13
N ILE A 500 5.68 -24.90 -27.32
CA ILE A 500 4.23 -25.17 -27.25
C ILE A 500 3.55 -23.94 -26.63
N SER A 501 2.34 -23.64 -27.05
CA SER A 501 1.49 -22.62 -26.42
C SER A 501 0.68 -23.21 -25.27
N ASP A 502 0.22 -22.37 -24.34
CA ASP A 502 -0.68 -22.78 -23.27
C ASP A 502 -1.93 -23.51 -23.82
N TYR A 503 -2.42 -23.09 -24.98
CA TYR A 503 -3.52 -23.76 -25.69
C TYR A 503 -3.17 -25.20 -26.10
N ALA A 504 -1.97 -25.42 -26.62
CA ALA A 504 -1.57 -26.74 -27.07
C ALA A 504 -1.21 -27.68 -25.90
N GLU A 505 -0.66 -27.17 -24.79
CA GLU A 505 -0.44 -27.98 -23.57
C GLU A 505 -1.75 -28.45 -22.92
N GLU A 506 -2.82 -27.68 -23.02
CA GLU A 506 -4.12 -28.03 -22.44
C GLU A 506 -4.98 -28.96 -23.32
N VAL A 507 -4.66 -29.04 -24.63
CA VAL A 507 -5.37 -29.87 -25.60
C VAL A 507 -4.65 -31.21 -25.84
N MET A 508 -3.32 -31.26 -25.64
CA MET A 508 -2.51 -32.48 -25.61
C MET A 508 -2.86 -33.38 -24.42
#